data_AF-A0A7C4FS91-F1
#
_entry.id   AF-A0A7C4FS91-F1
#
_cell.length_a   1.000
_cell.length_b   1.000
_cell.length_c   1.000
_cell.angle_alpha   90.00
_cell.angle_beta   90.00
_cell.angle_gamma   90.00
#
_symmetry.space_group_name_H-M   'P 1'
#
loop_
_entity.id
_entity.type
_entity.pdbx_description
1 polymer ?
#
loop_
_entity_poly.entity_id
_entity_poly.type
_entity_poly.pdbx_seq_one_letter_code
_entity_poly.pdbx_strand_id
1 'polypeptide(L)'
;MDNNKNGNNRILIVDDQEEIHEDFEEMLKPSSKISLTDSLALAFGSAAEDTGFLPNFELIHARSGQEAFDIVQKSLENEKPIAVIYMDVRMPPGWDGIKTTQKIREIDKDVEVVIMTAYNNKPLSEIIRNIDLLHKLLYIRKPFAREEVQQITISLVEKWNVEKELAEKNLQLQLNEQLLKEELKDALANMLKGFLPICAQCKSIRDDDNNWNQIDAYIQKHTGTKFTYSICPHCAEKLYPEIYEAPKEVLNAQKDKE
;
A
#
# COMPACT_ATOMS: atom_id res chain seq x y z
N MET A 1 5.09 -13.23 25.35
CA MET A 1 4.23 -13.07 24.16
C MET A 1 3.74 -11.64 24.21
N ASP A 2 4.20 -10.82 23.27
CA ASP A 2 4.05 -9.36 23.31
C ASP A 2 2.58 -8.95 23.25
N ASN A 3 2.02 -8.64 24.41
CA ASN A 3 0.60 -8.38 24.61
C ASN A 3 0.23 -6.91 24.34
N ASN A 4 0.81 -6.31 23.29
CA ASN A 4 0.50 -4.93 22.92
C ASN A 4 0.62 -4.71 21.40
N LYS A 5 -0.09 -5.51 20.60
CA LYS A 5 -0.41 -5.11 19.23
C LYS A 5 -1.51 -4.06 19.30
N ASN A 6 -1.14 -2.83 18.95
CA ASN A 6 -1.98 -1.63 18.88
C ASN A 6 -2.95 -1.72 17.67
N GLY A 7 -3.67 -2.83 17.54
CA GLY A 7 -4.63 -3.11 16.47
C GLY A 7 -6.02 -2.60 16.80
N ASN A 8 -6.88 -2.50 15.79
CA ASN A 8 -8.27 -2.17 15.95
C ASN A 8 -9.03 -3.34 16.59
N ASN A 9 -9.49 -3.15 17.84
CA ASN A 9 -10.28 -4.14 18.58
C ASN A 9 -11.72 -3.66 18.80
N ARG A 10 -12.20 -2.72 17.97
CA ARG A 10 -13.52 -2.10 18.11
C ARG A 10 -14.58 -2.94 17.43
N ILE A 11 -15.61 -3.32 18.18
CA ILE A 11 -16.69 -4.18 17.73
C ILE A 11 -18.00 -3.46 17.96
N LEU A 12 -18.85 -3.40 16.95
CA LEU A 12 -20.19 -2.84 17.05
C LEU A 12 -21.23 -3.96 17.11
N ILE A 13 -22.03 -4.00 18.17
CA ILE A 13 -23.18 -4.89 18.31
C ILE A 13 -24.44 -4.10 17.99
N VAL A 14 -25.22 -4.61 17.03
CA VAL A 14 -26.44 -3.99 16.54
C VAL A 14 -27.59 -4.99 16.66
N ASP A 15 -28.44 -4.79 17.67
CA ASP A 15 -29.64 -5.59 17.92
C ASP A 15 -30.67 -4.72 18.65
N ASP A 16 -31.97 -4.96 18.46
CA ASP A 16 -33.00 -4.20 19.16
C ASP A 16 -33.26 -4.74 20.58
N GLN A 17 -32.75 -5.93 20.91
CA GLN A 17 -32.95 -6.60 22.20
C GLN A 17 -31.77 -6.38 23.16
N GLU A 18 -32.02 -5.79 24.34
CA GLU A 18 -31.00 -5.56 25.40
C GLU A 18 -30.22 -6.81 25.80
N GLU A 19 -30.92 -7.94 25.91
CA GLU A 19 -30.35 -9.23 26.31
C GLU A 19 -29.15 -9.63 25.43
N ILE A 20 -29.20 -9.32 24.12
CA ILE A 20 -28.11 -9.61 23.19
C ILE A 20 -26.87 -8.77 23.52
N HIS A 21 -27.05 -7.51 23.93
CA HIS A 21 -25.93 -6.65 24.29
C HIS A 21 -25.19 -7.17 25.52
N GLU A 22 -25.96 -7.57 26.54
CA GLU A 22 -25.43 -8.17 27.78
C GLU A 22 -24.73 -9.51 27.50
N ASP A 23 -25.31 -10.36 26.65
CA ASP A 23 -24.73 -11.63 26.23
C ASP A 23 -23.38 -11.43 25.54
N PHE A 24 -23.26 -10.46 24.62
CA PHE A 24 -22.00 -10.15 23.95
C PHE A 24 -20.94 -9.63 24.92
N GLU A 25 -21.32 -8.79 25.88
CA GLU A 25 -20.41 -8.37 26.95
C GLU A 25 -19.92 -9.56 27.77
N GLU A 26 -20.78 -10.53 28.06
CA GLU A 26 -20.38 -11.73 28.81
C GLU A 26 -19.48 -12.65 27.98
N MET A 27 -19.81 -12.88 26.71
CA MET A 27 -19.10 -13.79 25.82
C MET A 27 -17.70 -13.27 25.43
N LEU A 28 -17.53 -11.96 25.31
CA LEU A 28 -16.27 -11.35 24.86
C LEU A 28 -15.38 -10.80 25.99
N LYS A 29 -15.72 -11.10 27.25
CA LYS A 29 -14.86 -10.76 28.40
C LYS A 29 -13.51 -11.49 28.30
N PRO A 30 -12.37 -10.78 28.47
CA PRO A 30 -11.03 -11.36 28.46
C PRO A 30 -10.89 -12.58 29.37
N SER A 31 -11.54 -12.53 30.53
CA SER A 31 -11.55 -13.57 31.54
C SER A 31 -12.84 -14.40 31.47
N SER A 32 -12.84 -15.51 30.73
CA SER A 32 -13.88 -16.51 30.93
C SER A 32 -13.45 -17.44 32.06
N LYS A 33 -14.07 -17.34 33.24
CA LYS A 33 -14.25 -18.53 34.07
C LYS A 33 -14.98 -19.55 33.21
N ILE A 34 -14.36 -20.67 32.88
CA ILE A 34 -15.06 -21.82 32.33
C ILE A 34 -16.09 -22.26 33.37
N SER A 35 -17.37 -21.94 33.14
CA SER A 35 -18.46 -22.39 34.00
C SER A 35 -19.01 -23.70 33.45
N LEU A 36 -18.51 -24.79 34.04
CA LEU A 36 -19.18 -26.08 34.30
C LEU A 36 -19.51 -27.01 33.11
N THR A 37 -18.52 -27.80 32.71
CA THR A 37 -18.68 -29.27 32.55
C THR A 37 -17.50 -30.05 33.15
N ASP A 38 -16.93 -29.56 34.26
CA ASP A 38 -15.70 -30.12 34.85
C ASP A 38 -15.90 -30.86 36.17
N SER A 39 -16.98 -31.64 36.27
CA SER A 39 -16.99 -32.76 37.22
C SER A 39 -15.89 -33.78 36.89
N LEU A 40 -15.35 -33.76 35.68
CA LEU A 40 -14.22 -34.59 35.25
C LEU A 40 -12.85 -33.94 35.54
N ALA A 41 -12.62 -32.64 35.28
CA ALA A 41 -11.30 -32.04 35.55
C ALA A 41 -10.96 -31.95 37.05
N LEU A 42 -11.96 -31.81 37.93
CA LEU A 42 -11.75 -31.86 39.39
C LEU A 42 -11.18 -33.21 39.85
N ALA A 43 -11.40 -34.29 39.11
CA ALA A 43 -10.86 -35.62 39.42
C ALA A 43 -9.40 -35.80 38.95
N PHE A 44 -8.89 -34.95 38.05
CA PHE A 44 -7.56 -35.10 37.42
C PHE A 44 -6.49 -34.10 37.89
N GLY A 45 -6.79 -33.25 38.88
CA GLY A 45 -5.75 -32.56 39.66
C GLY A 45 -4.88 -31.55 38.88
N SER A 46 -5.35 -30.99 37.78
CA SER A 46 -4.66 -29.90 37.07
C SER A 46 -5.48 -28.62 37.18
N ALA A 47 -5.23 -27.83 38.23
CA ALA A 47 -5.62 -26.43 38.25
C ALA A 47 -4.69 -25.67 37.30
N ALA A 48 -5.06 -25.58 36.02
CA ALA A 48 -4.44 -24.63 35.13
C ALA A 48 -4.89 -23.22 35.58
N GLU A 49 -3.93 -22.36 35.90
CA GLU A 49 -4.21 -20.94 36.10
C GLU A 49 -4.69 -20.37 34.75
N ASP A 50 -6.00 -20.17 34.65
CA ASP A 50 -6.71 -19.80 33.43
C ASP A 50 -6.45 -18.32 33.10
N THR A 51 -5.33 -18.04 32.44
CA THR A 51 -5.05 -16.73 31.86
C THR A 51 -5.93 -16.59 30.62
N GLY A 52 -6.96 -15.75 30.73
CA GLY A 52 -7.87 -15.45 29.62
C GLY A 52 -7.15 -15.23 28.29
N PHE A 53 -7.60 -15.92 27.23
CA PHE A 53 -6.95 -15.91 25.91
C PHE A 53 -7.50 -14.84 24.97
N LEU A 54 -8.62 -14.20 25.32
CA LEU A 54 -9.22 -13.16 24.50
C LEU A 54 -8.49 -11.82 24.71
N PRO A 55 -8.28 -11.04 23.64
CA PRO A 55 -7.80 -9.67 23.76
C PRO A 55 -8.89 -8.77 24.37
N ASN A 56 -8.48 -7.58 24.81
CA ASN A 56 -9.43 -6.55 25.23
C ASN A 56 -10.13 -5.94 24.01
N PHE A 57 -11.41 -6.25 23.85
CA PHE A 57 -12.26 -5.64 22.83
C PHE A 57 -12.96 -4.37 23.35
N GLU A 58 -13.09 -3.36 22.50
CA GLU A 58 -13.93 -2.18 22.74
C GLU A 58 -15.30 -2.46 22.13
N LEU A 59 -16.28 -2.77 22.97
CA LEU A 59 -17.65 -3.04 22.52
C LEU A 59 -18.44 -1.73 22.45
N ILE A 60 -19.09 -1.53 21.31
CA ILE A 60 -19.96 -0.40 21.01
C ILE A 60 -21.32 -0.98 20.68
N HIS A 61 -22.37 -0.27 21.07
CA HIS A 61 -23.73 -0.79 20.99
C HIS A 61 -24.62 0.17 20.21
N ALA A 62 -25.49 -0.40 19.37
CA ALA A 62 -26.54 0.32 18.67
C ALA A 62 -27.84 -0.48 18.73
N ARG A 63 -28.97 0.21 18.90
CA ARG A 63 -30.32 -0.39 19.00
C ARG A 63 -31.12 -0.32 17.73
N SER A 64 -30.56 0.30 16.69
CA SER A 64 -31.21 0.43 15.41
C SER A 64 -30.18 0.50 14.28
N GLY A 65 -30.64 0.20 13.07
CA GLY A 65 -29.82 0.33 11.87
C GLY A 65 -29.32 1.77 11.62
N GLN A 66 -30.12 2.78 11.95
CA GLN A 66 -29.73 4.18 11.77
C GLN A 66 -28.64 4.58 12.76
N GLU A 67 -28.79 4.20 14.03
CA GLU A 67 -27.76 4.45 15.06
C GLU A 67 -26.44 3.76 14.71
N ALA A 68 -26.49 2.52 14.22
CA ALA A 68 -25.31 1.80 13.76
C ALA A 68 -24.59 2.55 12.62
N PHE A 69 -25.35 3.03 11.63
CA PHE A 69 -24.79 3.82 10.53
C PHE A 69 -24.12 5.10 11.04
N ASP A 70 -24.79 5.84 11.92
CA ASP A 70 -24.26 7.09 12.47
C ASP A 70 -22.98 6.86 13.29
N ILE A 71 -22.90 5.76 14.03
CA ILE A 71 -21.70 5.35 14.79
C ILE A 71 -20.54 5.02 13.85
N VAL A 72 -20.80 4.26 12.77
CA VAL A 72 -19.77 3.94 11.77
C VAL A 72 -19.28 5.21 11.09
N GLN A 73 -20.19 6.08 10.65
CA GLN A 73 -19.84 7.34 10.01
C GLN A 73 -18.95 8.19 10.91
N LYS A 74 -19.36 8.42 12.17
CA LYS A 74 -18.55 9.18 13.14
C LYS A 74 -17.23 8.49 13.45
N SER A 75 -17.19 7.17 13.47
CA SER A 75 -15.97 6.39 13.70
C SER A 75 -14.94 6.62 12.58
N LEU A 76 -15.38 6.66 11.32
CA LEU A 76 -14.53 6.98 10.17
C LEU A 76 -14.04 8.43 10.20
N GLU A 77 -14.93 9.38 10.49
CA GLU A 77 -14.59 10.82 10.59
C GLU A 77 -13.53 11.10 11.66
N ASN A 78 -13.51 10.30 12.74
CA ASN A 78 -12.55 10.42 13.84
C ASN A 78 -11.31 9.52 13.66
N GLU A 79 -11.10 8.92 12.48
CA GLU A 79 -10.00 7.99 12.19
C GLU A 79 -9.90 6.80 13.17
N LYS A 80 -11.05 6.40 13.72
CA LYS A 80 -11.18 5.24 14.61
C LYS A 80 -12.21 4.30 14.01
N PRO A 81 -11.89 3.56 12.93
CA PRO A 81 -12.86 2.69 12.28
C PRO A 81 -13.31 1.54 13.18
N ILE A 82 -14.41 0.88 12.81
CA ILE A 82 -14.89 -0.35 13.48
C ILE A 82 -14.31 -1.55 12.73
N ALA A 83 -13.77 -2.53 13.46
CA ALA A 83 -13.20 -3.74 12.85
C ALA A 83 -14.30 -4.72 12.44
N VAL A 84 -15.23 -4.99 13.36
CA VAL A 84 -16.27 -6.01 13.20
C VAL A 84 -17.63 -5.46 13.63
N ILE A 85 -18.68 -5.77 12.86
CA ILE A 85 -20.07 -5.46 13.21
C ILE A 85 -20.85 -6.77 13.32
N TYR A 86 -21.47 -7.00 14.47
CA TYR A 86 -22.54 -8.00 14.64
C TYR A 86 -23.88 -7.33 14.41
N MET A 87 -24.61 -7.77 13.38
CA MET A 87 -25.80 -7.08 12.86
C MET A 87 -27.01 -8.01 12.86
N ASP A 88 -28.02 -7.70 13.68
CA ASP A 88 -29.30 -8.40 13.59
C ASP A 88 -30.03 -8.10 12.28
N VAL A 89 -30.73 -9.10 11.75
CA VAL A 89 -31.50 -8.92 10.50
C VAL A 89 -32.77 -8.09 10.71
N ARG A 90 -33.47 -8.18 11.84
CA ARG A 90 -34.81 -7.59 12.02
C ARG A 90 -34.84 -6.59 13.18
N MET A 91 -34.79 -5.30 12.84
CA MET A 91 -34.90 -4.20 13.80
C MET A 91 -36.06 -3.24 13.46
N PRO A 92 -37.30 -3.51 13.89
CA PRO A 92 -38.43 -2.60 13.68
C PRO A 92 -38.50 -1.50 14.76
N PRO A 93 -38.91 -0.24 14.44
CA PRO A 93 -39.12 0.32 13.11
C PRO A 93 -37.82 0.87 12.51
N GLY A 94 -37.73 0.90 11.17
CA GLY A 94 -36.61 1.56 10.48
C GLY A 94 -35.87 0.63 9.52
N TRP A 95 -34.54 0.74 9.50
CA TRP A 95 -33.70 -0.07 8.62
C TRP A 95 -33.46 -1.44 9.22
N ASP A 96 -33.67 -2.47 8.40
CA ASP A 96 -33.31 -3.84 8.74
C ASP A 96 -31.80 -4.07 8.58
N GLY A 97 -31.26 -5.18 9.08
CA GLY A 97 -29.80 -5.43 9.07
C GLY A 97 -29.20 -5.49 7.66
N ILE A 98 -30.00 -5.91 6.67
CA ILE A 98 -29.58 -5.99 5.27
C ILE A 98 -29.40 -4.57 4.72
N LYS A 99 -30.42 -3.72 4.86
CA LYS A 99 -30.37 -2.33 4.40
C LYS A 99 -29.30 -1.53 5.14
N THR A 100 -29.14 -1.75 6.44
CA THR A 100 -28.09 -1.11 7.23
C THR A 100 -26.71 -1.52 6.73
N THR A 101 -26.49 -2.81 6.45
CA THR A 101 -25.23 -3.31 5.89
C THR A 101 -24.95 -2.70 4.53
N GLN A 102 -25.94 -2.59 3.65
CA GLN A 102 -25.79 -1.91 2.36
C GLN A 102 -25.35 -0.46 2.54
N LYS A 103 -25.97 0.28 3.46
CA LYS A 103 -25.62 1.67 3.75
C LYS A 103 -24.23 1.83 4.34
N ILE A 104 -23.84 0.96 5.27
CA ILE A 104 -22.48 0.95 5.81
C ILE A 104 -21.46 0.68 4.70
N ARG A 105 -21.75 -0.24 3.78
CA ARG A 105 -20.84 -0.58 2.66
C ARG A 105 -20.63 0.56 1.66
N GLU A 106 -21.55 1.53 1.59
CA GLU A 106 -21.37 2.75 0.78
C GLU A 106 -20.24 3.64 1.34
N ILE A 107 -20.00 3.62 2.66
CA ILE A 107 -19.04 4.49 3.35
C ILE A 107 -17.80 3.75 3.89
N ASP A 108 -17.91 2.46 4.19
CA ASP A 108 -16.85 1.61 4.74
C ASP A 108 -16.81 0.25 4.04
N LYS A 109 -15.73 0.02 3.30
CA LYS A 109 -15.47 -1.25 2.61
C LYS A 109 -14.56 -2.19 3.40
N ASP A 110 -13.91 -1.70 4.45
CA ASP A 110 -12.90 -2.44 5.19
C ASP A 110 -13.54 -3.25 6.33
N VAL A 111 -14.61 -2.74 6.95
CA VAL A 111 -15.29 -3.39 8.08
C VAL A 111 -15.77 -4.82 7.78
N GLU A 112 -15.57 -5.74 8.72
CA GLU A 112 -16.11 -7.10 8.65
C GLU A 112 -17.52 -7.13 9.25
N VAL A 113 -18.47 -7.80 8.59
CA VAL A 113 -19.88 -7.84 9.04
C VAL A 113 -20.31 -9.28 9.30
N VAL A 114 -20.87 -9.53 10.48
CA VAL A 114 -21.49 -10.78 10.88
C VAL A 114 -22.98 -10.57 11.03
N ILE A 115 -23.77 -11.17 10.14
CA ILE A 115 -25.23 -11.12 10.19
C ILE A 115 -25.74 -12.14 11.20
N MET A 116 -26.54 -11.70 12.16
CA MET A 116 -27.22 -12.54 13.15
C MET A 116 -28.65 -12.81 12.69
N THR A 117 -29.03 -14.08 12.56
CA THR A 117 -30.36 -14.46 12.06
C THR A 117 -31.03 -15.51 12.93
N ALA A 118 -32.35 -15.40 13.12
CA ALA A 118 -33.19 -16.42 13.74
C ALA A 118 -33.53 -17.58 12.78
N TYR A 119 -33.97 -18.72 13.35
CA TYR A 119 -34.24 -19.99 12.66
C TYR A 119 -35.26 -19.92 11.50
N ASN A 120 -36.13 -18.90 11.48
CA ASN A 120 -37.26 -18.78 10.56
C ASN A 120 -37.16 -17.60 9.57
N ASN A 121 -35.99 -16.98 9.46
CA ASN A 121 -35.80 -15.81 8.59
C ASN A 121 -35.34 -16.16 7.18
N LYS A 122 -35.39 -15.13 6.33
CA LYS A 122 -35.10 -15.11 4.89
C LYS A 122 -33.98 -16.10 4.51
N PRO A 123 -34.12 -16.85 3.40
CA PRO A 123 -33.08 -17.76 2.97
C PRO A 123 -31.78 -16.99 2.71
N LEU A 124 -30.63 -17.62 2.97
CA LEU A 124 -29.30 -17.04 2.77
C LEU A 124 -29.14 -16.41 1.37
N SER A 125 -29.78 -17.00 0.36
CA SER A 125 -29.82 -16.48 -1.01
C SER A 125 -30.44 -15.09 -1.16
N GLU A 126 -31.38 -14.70 -0.29
CA GLU A 126 -31.99 -13.37 -0.32
C GLU A 126 -31.09 -12.33 0.33
N ILE A 127 -30.37 -12.71 1.39
CA ILE A 127 -29.40 -11.85 2.09
C ILE A 127 -28.22 -11.53 1.14
N ILE A 128 -27.71 -12.54 0.44
CA ILE A 128 -26.54 -12.42 -0.44
C ILE A 128 -26.83 -11.62 -1.72
N ARG A 129 -28.05 -11.69 -2.26
CA ARG A 129 -28.39 -11.09 -3.57
C ARG A 129 -28.18 -9.58 -3.66
N ASN A 130 -28.25 -8.89 -2.52
CA ASN A 130 -28.25 -7.44 -2.48
C ASN A 130 -27.07 -6.86 -1.70
N ILE A 131 -26.05 -7.67 -1.34
CA ILE A 131 -24.90 -7.24 -0.55
C ILE A 131 -23.61 -7.49 -1.34
N ASP A 132 -22.83 -6.43 -1.53
CA ASP A 132 -21.47 -6.51 -2.07
C ASP A 132 -20.46 -6.94 -1.00
N LEU A 133 -19.23 -7.29 -1.43
CA LEU A 133 -18.14 -7.70 -0.54
C LEU A 133 -18.47 -8.93 0.31
N LEU A 134 -19.02 -9.98 -0.32
CA LEU A 134 -19.38 -11.24 0.35
C LEU A 134 -18.21 -11.93 1.08
N HIS A 135 -16.96 -11.66 0.68
CA HIS A 135 -15.77 -12.16 1.38
C HIS A 135 -15.50 -11.46 2.73
N LYS A 136 -16.22 -10.38 3.04
CA LYS A 136 -16.24 -9.66 4.33
C LYS A 136 -17.58 -9.79 5.04
N LEU A 137 -18.40 -10.76 4.65
CA LEU A 137 -19.72 -11.04 5.21
C LEU A 137 -19.75 -12.47 5.75
N LEU A 138 -19.98 -12.61 7.04
CA LEU A 138 -20.27 -13.88 7.70
C LEU A 138 -21.72 -13.88 8.21
N TYR A 139 -22.27 -15.04 8.54
CA TYR A 139 -23.54 -15.15 9.23
C TYR A 139 -23.44 -16.14 10.39
N ILE A 140 -24.20 -15.87 11.44
CA ILE A 140 -24.36 -16.76 12.61
C ILE A 140 -25.86 -16.87 12.94
N ARG A 141 -26.26 -18.04 13.46
CA ARG A 141 -27.65 -18.28 13.84
C ARG A 141 -27.84 -18.01 15.33
N LYS A 142 -28.97 -17.39 15.68
CA LYS A 142 -29.44 -17.26 17.06
C LYS A 142 -30.24 -18.50 17.49
N PRO A 143 -30.04 -19.06 18.70
CA PRO A 143 -29.00 -18.70 19.67
C PRO A 143 -27.60 -19.21 19.24
N PHE A 144 -26.56 -18.47 19.59
CA PHE A 144 -25.16 -18.78 19.26
C PHE A 144 -24.39 -19.29 20.47
N ALA A 145 -23.40 -20.16 20.26
CA ALA A 145 -22.51 -20.59 21.33
C ALA A 145 -21.42 -19.55 21.62
N ARG A 146 -20.98 -19.46 22.88
CA ARG A 146 -19.91 -18.52 23.30
C ARG A 146 -18.64 -18.72 22.46
N GLU A 147 -18.27 -19.98 22.24
CA GLU A 147 -17.06 -20.35 21.51
C GLU A 147 -17.14 -19.92 20.05
N GLU A 148 -18.33 -19.98 19.42
CA GLU A 148 -18.53 -19.51 18.05
C GLU A 148 -18.30 -18.00 17.95
N VAL A 149 -18.93 -17.22 18.84
CA VAL A 149 -18.77 -15.76 18.86
C VAL A 149 -17.31 -15.37 19.11
N GLN A 150 -16.65 -16.01 20.08
CA GLN A 150 -15.25 -15.75 20.40
C GLN A 150 -14.32 -16.05 19.22
N GLN A 151 -14.44 -17.23 18.61
CA GLN A 151 -13.57 -17.63 17.49
C GLN A 151 -13.78 -16.74 16.26
N ILE A 152 -15.04 -16.44 15.93
CA ILE A 152 -15.38 -15.52 14.83
C ILE A 152 -14.79 -14.14 15.11
N THR A 153 -14.99 -13.61 16.31
CA THR A 153 -14.50 -12.28 16.69
C THR A 153 -12.98 -12.19 16.55
N ILE A 154 -12.23 -13.11 17.15
CA ILE A 154 -10.77 -13.14 17.07
C ILE A 154 -10.32 -13.19 15.61
N SER A 155 -10.93 -14.10 14.83
CA SER A 155 -10.54 -14.31 13.43
C SER A 155 -10.79 -13.08 12.58
N LEU A 156 -11.95 -12.42 12.72
CA LEU A 156 -12.31 -11.26 11.89
C LEU A 156 -11.58 -9.99 12.32
N VAL A 157 -11.32 -9.80 13.62
CA VAL A 157 -10.51 -8.68 14.12
C VAL A 157 -9.07 -8.79 13.61
N GLU A 158 -8.42 -9.96 13.73
CA GLU A 158 -7.06 -10.12 13.21
C GLU A 158 -7.03 -9.98 11.69
N LYS A 159 -8.02 -10.54 10.98
CA LYS A 159 -8.15 -10.38 9.52
C LYS A 159 -8.23 -8.92 9.12
N TRP A 160 -9.09 -8.12 9.77
CA TRP A 160 -9.21 -6.69 9.50
C TRP A 160 -7.87 -5.96 9.69
N ASN A 161 -7.17 -6.24 10.80
CA ASN A 161 -5.89 -5.61 11.10
C ASN A 161 -4.81 -5.97 10.08
N VAL A 162 -4.71 -7.26 9.70
CA VAL A 162 -3.75 -7.74 8.70
C VAL A 162 -4.04 -7.14 7.32
N GLU A 163 -5.31 -7.08 6.91
CA GLU A 163 -5.68 -6.48 5.63
C GLU A 163 -5.39 -4.97 5.59
N LYS A 164 -5.62 -4.27 6.71
CA LYS A 164 -5.29 -2.85 6.82
C LYS A 164 -3.79 -2.59 6.71
N GLU A 165 -2.99 -3.34 7.46
CA GLU A 165 -1.53 -3.27 7.41
C GLU A 165 -1.00 -3.60 6.00
N LEU A 166 -1.58 -4.60 5.35
CA LEU A 166 -1.21 -4.99 4.00
C LEU A 166 -1.54 -3.89 2.98
N ALA A 167 -2.71 -3.26 3.09
CA ALA A 167 -3.10 -2.16 2.22
C ALA A 167 -2.15 -0.96 2.36
N GLU A 168 -1.77 -0.60 3.59
CA GLU A 168 -0.83 0.48 3.87
C GLU A 168 0.57 0.20 3.32
N LYS A 169 1.09 -1.01 3.55
CA LYS A 169 2.39 -1.45 3.01
C LYS A 169 2.41 -1.45 1.48
N ASN A 170 1.33 -1.90 0.84
CA ASN A 170 1.24 -1.91 -0.62
C ASN A 170 1.26 -0.48 -1.20
N LEU A 171 0.56 0.45 -0.57
CA LEU A 171 0.61 1.86 -0.96
C LEU A 171 2.02 2.44 -0.81
N GLN A 172 2.70 2.13 0.30
CA GLN A 172 4.08 2.56 0.53
C GLN A 172 5.05 1.98 -0.52
N LEU A 173 4.91 0.70 -0.85
CA LEU A 173 5.72 0.05 -1.87
C LEU A 173 5.53 0.69 -3.25
N GLN A 174 4.30 1.04 -3.63
CA GLN A 174 4.01 1.73 -4.88
C GLN A 174 4.65 3.11 -4.95
N LEU A 175 4.62 3.87 -3.84
CA LEU A 175 5.28 5.17 -3.77
C LEU A 175 6.80 5.05 -3.90
N ASN A 176 7.41 4.09 -3.18
CA ASN A 176 8.84 3.83 -3.27
C ASN A 176 9.26 3.40 -4.68
N GLU A 177 8.45 2.58 -5.35
CA GLU A 177 8.70 2.17 -6.73
C GLU A 177 8.70 3.37 -7.68
N GLN A 178 7.78 4.33 -7.48
CA GLN A 178 7.73 5.56 -8.27
C GLN A 178 8.97 6.43 -8.06
N LEU A 179 9.35 6.67 -6.80
CA LEU A 179 10.53 7.47 -6.45
C LEU A 179 11.81 6.85 -7.04
N LEU A 180 11.99 5.54 -6.87
CA LEU A 180 13.15 4.84 -7.41
C LEU A 180 13.22 4.91 -8.94
N LYS A 181 12.07 4.87 -9.63
CA LYS A 181 12.02 5.04 -11.09
C LYS A 181 12.45 6.43 -11.52
N GLU A 182 12.11 7.47 -10.77
CA GLU A 182 12.56 8.84 -11.07
C GLU A 182 14.06 9.00 -10.84
N GLU A 183 14.57 8.53 -9.70
CA GLU A 183 16.00 8.53 -9.40
C GLU A 183 16.82 7.78 -10.45
N LEU A 184 16.33 6.62 -10.91
CA LEU A 184 16.98 5.85 -11.96
C LEU A 184 17.02 6.58 -13.30
N LYS A 185 15.93 7.28 -13.66
CA LYS A 185 15.88 8.11 -14.88
C LYS A 185 16.90 9.25 -14.81
N ASP A 186 16.99 9.93 -13.67
CA ASP A 186 17.91 11.03 -13.48
C ASP A 186 19.37 10.56 -13.49
N ALA A 187 19.66 9.43 -12.84
CA ALA A 187 20.99 8.83 -12.88
C ALA A 187 21.39 8.42 -14.30
N LEU A 188 20.48 7.81 -15.08
CA LEU A 188 20.72 7.45 -16.47
C LEU A 188 20.96 8.70 -17.34
N ALA A 189 20.14 9.73 -17.20
CA ALA A 189 20.31 11.00 -17.91
C ALA A 189 21.67 11.62 -17.59
N ASN A 190 22.09 11.62 -16.33
CA ASN A 190 23.40 12.15 -15.92
C ASN A 190 24.57 11.32 -16.45
N MET A 191 24.45 9.99 -16.53
CA MET A 191 25.48 9.14 -17.14
C MET A 191 25.63 9.42 -18.65
N LEU A 192 24.52 9.66 -19.34
CA LEU A 192 24.51 9.94 -20.78
C LEU A 192 25.05 11.32 -21.14
N LYS A 193 24.99 12.31 -20.25
CA LYS A 193 25.55 13.67 -20.46
C LYS A 193 27.06 13.68 -20.78
N GLY A 194 27.79 12.61 -20.46
CA GLY A 194 29.22 12.47 -20.78
C GLY A 194 29.50 12.03 -22.22
N PHE A 195 28.51 11.58 -22.98
CA PHE A 195 28.68 11.06 -24.33
C PHE A 195 28.23 12.09 -25.37
N LEU A 196 29.15 12.53 -26.23
CA LEU A 196 28.83 13.40 -27.35
C LEU A 196 28.39 12.55 -28.56
N PRO A 197 27.11 12.60 -28.97
CA PRO A 197 26.64 11.88 -30.14
C PRO A 197 27.26 12.48 -31.41
N ILE A 198 28.13 11.71 -32.08
CA ILE A 198 28.81 12.09 -33.32
C ILE A 198 28.22 11.34 -34.52
N CYS A 199 28.07 12.02 -35.66
CA CYS A 199 27.64 11.39 -36.90
C CYS A 199 28.76 10.47 -37.42
N ALA A 200 28.45 9.19 -37.67
CA ALA A 200 29.45 8.23 -38.16
C ALA A 200 30.07 8.64 -39.50
N GLN A 201 29.32 9.37 -40.34
CA GLN A 201 29.74 9.78 -41.68
C GLN A 201 30.53 11.11 -41.66
N CYS A 202 29.92 12.21 -41.22
CA CYS A 202 30.53 13.55 -41.31
C CYS A 202 31.23 14.01 -40.02
N LYS A 203 31.16 13.21 -38.94
CA LYS A 203 31.74 13.51 -37.61
C LYS A 203 31.19 14.75 -36.91
N SER A 204 30.14 15.39 -37.42
CA SER A 204 29.40 16.45 -36.71
C SER A 204 28.86 15.94 -35.36
N ILE A 205 28.80 16.82 -34.37
CA ILE A 205 28.26 16.56 -33.02
C ILE A 205 26.81 17.05 -32.98
N ARG A 206 25.89 16.24 -32.44
CA ARG A 206 24.52 16.69 -32.16
C ARG A 206 24.45 17.31 -30.77
N ASP A 207 23.95 18.54 -30.68
CA ASP A 207 23.77 19.25 -29.41
C ASP A 207 22.43 18.91 -28.73
N ASP A 208 22.22 19.47 -27.54
CA ASP A 208 21.01 19.27 -26.72
C ASP A 208 19.73 19.82 -27.40
N ASP A 209 19.88 20.76 -28.34
CA ASP A 209 18.79 21.34 -29.14
C ASP A 209 18.53 20.53 -30.43
N ASN A 210 19.12 19.33 -30.57
CA ASN A 210 19.06 18.45 -31.73
C ASN A 210 19.69 19.02 -33.02
N ASN A 211 20.52 20.05 -32.93
CA ASN A 211 21.24 20.61 -34.07
C ASN A 211 22.58 19.91 -34.28
N TRP A 212 22.96 19.72 -35.54
CA TRP A 212 24.26 19.15 -35.92
C TRP A 212 25.28 20.26 -36.14
N ASN A 213 26.33 20.26 -35.32
CA ASN A 213 27.39 21.24 -35.33
C ASN A 213 28.70 20.58 -35.81
N GLN A 214 29.57 21.32 -36.49
CA GLN A 214 30.95 20.85 -36.66
C GLN A 214 31.66 20.79 -35.30
N ILE A 215 32.65 19.91 -35.18
CA ILE A 215 33.32 19.61 -33.90
C ILE A 215 33.96 20.85 -33.28
N ASP A 216 34.66 21.63 -34.09
CA ASP A 216 35.30 22.90 -33.75
C ASP A 216 34.29 23.94 -33.25
N ALA A 217 33.19 24.15 -33.98
CA ALA A 217 32.12 25.07 -33.61
C ALA A 217 31.46 24.66 -32.28
N TYR A 218 31.23 23.36 -32.09
CA TYR A 218 30.67 22.82 -30.85
C TYR A 218 31.63 23.05 -29.67
N ILE A 219 32.90 22.64 -29.79
CA ILE A 219 33.87 22.83 -28.70
C ILE A 219 34.03 24.31 -28.38
N GLN A 220 34.17 25.18 -29.39
CA GLN A 220 34.32 26.62 -29.19
C GLN A 220 33.12 27.22 -28.43
N LYS A 221 31.89 26.83 -28.77
CA LYS A 221 30.66 27.27 -28.08
C LYS A 221 30.62 26.82 -26.61
N HIS A 222 31.09 25.62 -26.30
CA HIS A 222 30.95 25.01 -24.98
C HIS A 222 32.17 25.21 -24.05
N THR A 223 33.38 25.50 -24.57
CA THR A 223 34.60 25.70 -23.77
C THR A 223 35.21 27.09 -23.88
N GLY A 224 34.78 27.90 -24.86
CA GLY A 224 35.38 29.20 -25.17
C GLY A 224 36.76 29.10 -25.85
N THR A 225 37.20 27.90 -26.24
CA THR A 225 38.48 27.68 -26.94
C THR A 225 38.45 28.33 -28.32
N LYS A 226 39.53 29.01 -28.70
CA LYS A 226 39.73 29.52 -30.07
C LYS A 226 40.60 28.56 -30.86
N PHE A 227 40.14 28.16 -32.04
CA PHE A 227 40.90 27.30 -32.94
C PHE A 227 41.66 28.13 -33.98
N THR A 228 42.87 27.68 -34.30
CA THR A 228 43.62 28.11 -35.49
C THR A 228 43.80 26.90 -36.41
N TYR A 229 43.78 27.14 -37.71
CA TYR A 229 43.87 26.06 -38.70
C TYR A 229 45.24 26.10 -39.37
N SER A 230 45.92 24.96 -39.38
CA SER A 230 47.17 24.75 -40.09
C SER A 230 47.13 23.40 -40.80
N ILE A 231 47.92 23.27 -41.86
CA ILE A 231 48.11 22.01 -42.55
C ILE A 231 49.37 21.37 -41.96
N CYS A 232 49.26 20.15 -41.42
CA CYS A 232 50.43 19.46 -40.89
C CYS A 232 51.38 19.04 -42.03
N PRO A 233 52.69 18.86 -41.76
CA PRO A 233 53.70 18.48 -42.77
C PRO A 233 53.28 17.31 -43.68
N HIS A 234 52.74 16.24 -43.09
CA HIS A 234 52.28 15.06 -43.81
C HIS A 234 51.11 15.34 -44.77
N CYS A 235 50.14 16.16 -44.34
CA CYS A 235 49.03 16.54 -45.21
C CYS A 235 49.46 17.53 -46.30
N ALA A 236 50.41 18.42 -45.99
CA ALA A 236 50.96 19.36 -46.97
C ALA A 236 51.70 18.62 -48.09
N GLU A 237 52.55 17.65 -47.74
CA GLU A 237 53.26 16.78 -48.70
C GLU A 237 52.29 16.01 -49.60
N LYS A 238 51.19 15.51 -49.04
CA LYS A 238 50.18 14.77 -49.81
C LYS A 238 49.31 15.66 -50.71
N LEU A 239 48.93 16.84 -50.25
CA LEU A 239 48.01 17.74 -50.96
C LEU A 239 48.71 18.67 -51.95
N TYR A 240 49.97 19.02 -51.66
CA TYR A 240 50.79 19.93 -52.45
C TYR A 240 52.19 19.34 -52.69
N PRO A 241 52.30 18.13 -53.27
CA PRO A 241 53.57 17.46 -53.49
C PRO A 241 54.54 18.32 -54.32
N GLU A 242 54.04 19.05 -55.31
CA GLU A 242 54.84 19.98 -56.13
C GLU A 242 55.41 21.20 -55.39
N ILE A 243 54.82 21.62 -54.26
CA ILE A 243 55.34 22.72 -53.42
C ILE A 243 56.29 22.16 -52.34
N TYR A 244 56.12 20.88 -51.99
CA TYR A 244 56.88 20.22 -50.95
C TYR A 244 58.17 19.54 -51.46
N GLU A 245 58.21 19.14 -52.74
CA GLU A 245 59.43 18.71 -53.42
C GLU A 245 60.26 19.91 -53.94
N ALA A 246 61.17 20.36 -53.06
CA ALA A 246 62.46 21.04 -53.26
C ALA A 246 62.56 22.57 -52.97
N PRO A 247 63.66 23.08 -52.34
CA PRO A 247 64.88 22.40 -51.85
C PRO A 247 65.15 22.54 -50.33
N LYS A 248 65.91 21.57 -49.80
CA LYS A 248 66.46 21.46 -48.42
C LYS A 248 67.48 22.56 -48.03
N GLU A 249 67.35 23.80 -48.52
CA GLU A 249 68.42 24.81 -48.39
C GLU A 249 68.09 25.99 -47.47
N VAL A 250 66.87 26.14 -46.95
CA VAL A 250 66.52 27.30 -46.10
C VAL A 250 66.61 27.02 -44.58
N LEU A 251 67.02 25.81 -44.16
CA LEU A 251 67.11 25.45 -42.72
C LEU A 251 68.49 25.71 -42.06
N ASN A 252 69.49 26.24 -42.78
CA ASN A 252 70.84 26.44 -42.24
C ASN A 252 71.28 27.91 -42.03
N ALA A 253 70.35 28.85 -41.79
CA ALA A 253 70.69 30.26 -41.54
C ALA A 253 70.54 30.72 -40.06
N GLN A 254 70.59 29.79 -39.08
CA GLN A 254 70.62 30.13 -37.65
C GLN A 254 71.63 29.30 -36.85
N LYS A 255 72.76 28.95 -37.46
CA LYS A 255 73.99 28.56 -36.76
C LYS A 255 75.09 29.42 -37.34
N ASP A 256 75.21 30.65 -36.84
CA ASP A 256 76.42 31.47 -36.80
C ASP A 256 76.02 32.86 -36.30
N LYS A 257 76.02 33.01 -34.97
CA LYS A 257 76.38 34.23 -34.27
C LYS A 257 76.60 33.89 -32.80
N GLU A 258 77.86 33.99 -32.43
CA GLU A 258 78.47 33.95 -31.10
C GLU A 258 77.75 34.83 -30.08
#